data_AF-A0A7I8WFX9-F1
#
_entry.id   AF-A0A7I8WFX9-F1
#
_cell.length_a   1.000
_cell.length_b   1.000
_cell.length_c   1.000
_cell.angle_alpha   90.00
_cell.angle_beta   90.00
_cell.angle_gamma   90.00
#
_symmetry.space_group_name_H-M   'P 1'
#
loop_
_entity.id
_entity.type
_entity.pdbx_description
1 polymer ?
#
loop_
_entity_poly.entity_id
_entity_poly.type
_entity_poly.pdbx_seq_one_letter_code
_entity_poly.pdbx_strand_id
1 'polypeptide(L)'
;MHFFVFDFTLTAEARRRLQISVDVVLGLRLLQFMLEKSQFSKKDVKDVCPDEYHMFNNCCKAHDLCYGEQLAQMYCDEIFCDCVKHSEGCMSVAFAMCKDVKVFGYDAYKRAGKVKDLSKKLF
;
A
#
# COMPACT_ATOMS: atom_id res chain seq x y z
N MET A 1 4.70 13.29 -7.49
CA MET A 1 5.00 11.84 -7.56
C MET A 1 4.82 11.23 -6.17
N HIS A 2 3.56 11.24 -5.69
CA HIS A 2 3.18 10.76 -4.36
C HIS A 2 2.86 9.28 -4.45
N PHE A 3 3.79 8.43 -4.00
CA PHE A 3 3.33 7.18 -3.41
C PHE A 3 2.55 7.62 -2.18
N PHE A 4 1.30 7.23 -2.08
CA PHE A 4 0.48 7.54 -0.93
C PHE A 4 1.14 6.91 0.29
N VAL A 5 1.88 7.73 1.04
CA VAL A 5 2.11 7.51 2.46
C VAL A 5 0.70 7.42 3.04
N PHE A 6 0.26 6.23 3.42
CA PHE A 6 -0.79 6.12 4.42
C PHE A 6 -0.17 6.65 5.71
N ASP A 7 -0.13 7.98 5.84
CA ASP A 7 0.31 8.64 7.04
C ASP A 7 -0.79 8.42 8.09
N PHE A 8 -0.74 7.28 8.75
CA PHE A 8 -1.47 7.02 9.98
C PHE A 8 -0.67 7.60 11.16
N THR A 9 -0.20 8.84 11.06
CA THR A 9 -0.16 9.69 12.25
C THR A 9 -1.61 9.90 12.68
N LEU A 10 -2.17 8.90 13.35
CA LEU A 10 -3.31 9.13 14.21
C LEU A 10 -2.81 10.14 15.24
N THR A 11 -3.24 11.39 15.07
CA THR A 11 -2.99 12.45 16.04
C THR A 11 -3.34 11.90 17.43
N ALA A 12 -2.44 12.12 18.38
CA ALA A 12 -2.42 11.51 19.71
C ALA A 12 -3.65 11.81 20.59
N GLU A 13 -4.71 12.41 20.04
CA GLU A 13 -5.87 12.94 20.75
C GLU A 13 -7.10 12.01 20.71
N ALA A 14 -7.17 11.02 19.81
CA ALA A 14 -8.33 10.12 19.72
C ALA A 14 -8.31 8.95 20.74
N ARG A 15 -7.30 8.86 21.61
CA ARG A 15 -7.12 7.78 22.60
C ARG A 15 -7.81 8.02 23.95
N ARG A 16 -8.92 8.77 23.99
CA ARG A 16 -9.68 8.96 25.23
C ARG A 16 -11.17 8.78 24.99
N ARG A 17 -11.62 7.53 25.15
CA ARG A 17 -12.94 7.05 25.59
C ARG A 17 -13.32 5.80 24.80
N LEU A 18 -12.95 4.64 25.32
CA LEU A 18 -13.78 3.43 25.35
C LEU A 18 -12.97 2.33 26.04
N GLN A 19 -13.27 2.13 27.32
CA GLN A 19 -12.76 1.07 28.16
C GLN A 19 -13.40 -0.24 27.67
N ILE A 20 -12.71 -0.97 26.78
CA ILE A 20 -13.13 -2.31 26.34
C ILE A 20 -12.09 -3.32 26.85
N SER A 21 -12.56 -4.51 27.24
CA SER A 21 -11.85 -5.54 28.01
C SER A 21 -10.44 -5.87 27.52
N VAL A 22 -9.52 -6.08 28.48
CA VAL A 22 -8.08 -6.25 28.30
C VAL A 22 -7.73 -7.41 27.34
N ASP A 23 -8.56 -8.46 27.30
CA ASP A 23 -8.35 -9.63 26.43
C ASP A 23 -8.66 -9.34 24.95
N VAL A 24 -9.68 -8.51 24.68
CA VAL A 24 -10.02 -8.07 23.32
C VAL A 24 -9.00 -7.04 22.81
N VAL A 25 -8.51 -6.17 23.70
CA VAL A 25 -7.48 -5.17 23.37
C VAL A 25 -6.14 -5.82 23.03
N LEU A 26 -5.74 -6.91 23.69
CA LEU A 26 -4.49 -7.61 23.38
C LEU A 26 -4.56 -8.33 22.02
N GLY A 27 -5.70 -8.97 21.73
CA GLY A 27 -5.97 -9.58 20.42
C GLY A 27 -6.03 -8.56 19.28
N LEU A 28 -6.74 -7.44 19.48
CA LEU A 28 -6.75 -6.34 18.50
C LEU A 28 -5.39 -5.64 18.38
N ARG A 29 -4.60 -5.54 19.46
CA ARG A 29 -3.24 -4.96 19.39
C ARG A 29 -2.28 -5.84 18.59
N LEU A 30 -2.36 -7.16 18.70
CA LEU A 30 -1.56 -8.07 17.89
C LEU A 30 -1.96 -8.01 16.41
N LEU A 31 -3.26 -7.92 16.11
CA LEU A 31 -3.75 -7.72 14.76
C LEU A 31 -3.31 -6.35 14.20
N GLN A 32 -3.42 -5.28 15.00
CA GLN A 32 -2.95 -3.94 14.67
C GLN A 32 -1.43 -3.88 14.43
N PHE A 33 -0.63 -4.58 15.24
CA PHE A 33 0.83 -4.70 15.05
C PHE A 33 1.21 -5.44 13.76
N MET A 34 0.41 -6.43 13.35
CA MET A 34 0.61 -7.13 12.07
C MET A 34 0.16 -6.27 10.87
N LEU A 35 -0.82 -5.39 11.06
CA LEU A 35 -1.36 -4.47 10.04
C LEU A 35 -0.49 -3.22 9.83
N GLU A 36 0.27 -2.77 10.84
CA GLU A 36 1.15 -1.60 10.75
C GLU A 36 2.47 -1.87 10.03
N LYS A 37 2.86 -3.14 9.83
CA LYS A 37 4.16 -3.52 9.24
C LYS A 37 4.07 -4.08 7.82
N SER A 38 2.88 -4.20 7.25
CA SER A 38 2.65 -4.83 5.95
C SER A 38 2.30 -3.82 4.86
N GLN A 39 2.99 -2.67 4.82
CA GLN A 39 2.88 -1.73 3.70
C GLN A 39 4.27 -1.18 3.42
N PHE A 40 4.87 -1.62 2.31
CA PHE A 40 6.20 -1.13 1.92
C PHE A 40 6.14 0.30 1.36
N SER A 41 6.76 1.24 2.06
CA SER A 41 7.04 2.56 1.51
C SER A 41 8.29 2.55 0.62
N LYS A 42 8.49 3.61 -0.17
CA LYS A 42 9.74 3.81 -0.92
C LYS A 42 10.98 3.70 -0.03
N LYS A 43 10.87 4.18 1.22
CA LYS A 43 11.98 4.18 2.16
C LYS A 43 12.27 2.75 2.62
N ASP A 44 11.25 1.97 2.96
CA ASP A 44 11.40 0.58 3.40
C ASP A 44 12.06 -0.27 2.31
N VAL A 45 11.61 -0.12 1.06
CA VAL A 45 12.24 -0.82 -0.08
C VAL A 45 13.68 -0.37 -0.27
N LYS A 46 13.99 0.92 -0.15
CA LYS A 46 15.36 1.44 -0.29
C LYS A 46 16.28 0.95 0.83
N ASP A 47 15.76 0.83 2.05
CA ASP A 47 16.54 0.44 3.23
C ASP A 47 16.77 -1.09 3.27
N VAL A 48 15.80 -1.90 2.81
CA VAL A 48 15.89 -3.38 2.81
C VAL A 48 16.47 -3.93 1.51
N CYS A 49 16.14 -3.29 0.37
CA CYS A 49 16.41 -3.76 -0.99
C CYS A 49 16.97 -2.64 -1.88
N PRO A 50 18.12 -2.05 -1.52
CA PRO A 50 18.66 -0.87 -2.18
C PRO A 50 18.97 -1.10 -3.67
N ASP A 51 19.53 -2.26 -4.01
CA ASP A 51 19.98 -2.57 -5.38
C ASP A 51 18.82 -2.73 -6.36
N GLU A 52 17.64 -3.11 -5.84
CA GLU A 52 16.43 -3.32 -6.63
C GLU A 52 15.42 -2.19 -6.52
N TYR A 53 15.74 -1.14 -5.74
CA TYR A 53 14.86 0.00 -5.49
C TYR A 53 14.29 0.58 -6.79
N HIS A 54 15.12 0.74 -7.82
CA HIS A 54 14.70 1.32 -9.09
C HIS A 54 13.67 0.46 -9.81
N MET A 55 13.84 -0.87 -9.79
CA MET A 55 12.92 -1.83 -10.39
C MET A 55 11.57 -1.80 -9.66
N PHE A 56 11.57 -1.92 -8.33
CA PHE A 56 10.33 -1.84 -7.54
C PHE A 56 9.60 -0.52 -7.72
N ASN A 57 10.34 0.60 -7.73
CA ASN A 57 9.74 1.92 -7.91
C ASN A 57 9.12 2.10 -9.31
N ASN A 58 9.66 1.43 -10.35
CA ASN A 58 9.05 1.42 -11.68
C ASN A 58 7.76 0.60 -11.69
N CYS A 59 7.72 -0.55 -11.02
CA CYS A 59 6.49 -1.34 -10.86
C CYS A 59 5.38 -0.53 -10.17
N CYS A 60 5.71 0.17 -9.08
CA CYS A 60 4.74 1.01 -8.37
C CYS A 60 4.20 2.16 -9.23
N LYS A 61 5.04 2.81 -10.06
CA LYS A 61 4.56 3.86 -10.99
C LYS A 61 3.56 3.31 -12.00
N ALA A 62 3.82 2.12 -12.55
CA ALA A 62 2.91 1.47 -13.49
C ALA A 62 1.58 1.08 -12.81
N HIS A 63 1.63 0.60 -11.57
CA HIS A 63 0.46 0.28 -10.76
C HIS A 63 -0.39 1.52 -10.43
N ASP A 64 0.24 2.60 -9.99
CA ASP A 64 -0.42 3.89 -9.74
C ASP A 64 -1.12 4.43 -10.99
N LEU A 65 -0.49 4.28 -12.17
CA LEU A 65 -1.09 4.64 -13.45
C LEU A 65 -2.32 3.77 -13.76
N CYS A 66 -2.20 2.44 -13.62
CA CYS A 66 -3.30 1.51 -13.83
C CYS A 66 -4.49 1.81 -12.91
N TYR A 67 -4.22 2.14 -11.63
CA TYR A 67 -5.20 2.62 -10.68
C TYR A 67 -5.82 3.94 -11.13
N GLY A 68 -5.01 4.90 -11.55
CA GLY A 68 -5.47 6.18 -12.11
C GLY A 68 -6.39 5.97 -13.31
N GLU A 69 -6.09 5.00 -14.16
CA GLU A 69 -6.88 4.66 -15.34
C GLU A 69 -8.15 3.86 -15.03
N GLN A 70 -8.30 3.36 -13.80
CA GLN A 70 -9.45 2.57 -13.36
C GLN A 70 -9.64 1.29 -14.20
N LEU A 71 -8.54 0.60 -14.52
CA LEU A 71 -8.55 -0.66 -15.30
C LEU A 71 -8.98 -1.91 -14.49
N ALA A 72 -9.71 -1.72 -13.40
CA ALA A 72 -10.03 -2.70 -12.34
C ALA A 72 -8.85 -3.04 -11.41
N GLN A 73 -9.11 -3.03 -10.11
CA GLN A 73 -8.10 -3.26 -9.08
C GLN A 73 -7.39 -4.59 -9.25
N MET A 74 -8.14 -5.69 -9.38
CA MET A 74 -7.59 -7.04 -9.47
C MET A 74 -6.63 -7.18 -10.67
N TYR A 75 -6.96 -6.56 -11.80
CA TYR A 75 -6.08 -6.56 -12.98
C TYR A 75 -4.78 -5.80 -12.72
N CYS A 76 -4.86 -4.60 -12.15
CA CYS A 76 -3.69 -3.81 -11.79
C CYS A 76 -2.80 -4.52 -10.76
N ASP A 77 -3.40 -5.16 -9.76
CA ASP A 77 -2.68 -5.88 -8.71
C ASP A 77 -1.95 -7.11 -9.25
N GLU A 78 -2.54 -7.87 -10.19
CA GLU A 78 -1.83 -9.00 -10.82
C GLU A 78 -0.66 -8.56 -11.68
N ILE A 79 -0.82 -7.49 -12.49
CA ILE A 79 0.29 -6.92 -13.28
C ILE A 79 1.41 -6.45 -12.36
N PHE A 80 1.06 -5.79 -11.26
CA PHE A 80 2.03 -5.36 -10.27
C PHE A 80 2.78 -6.54 -9.66
N CYS A 81 2.06 -7.59 -9.25
CA CYS A 81 2.63 -8.82 -8.73
C CYS A 81 3.59 -9.47 -9.74
N ASP A 82 3.26 -9.50 -11.02
CA ASP A 82 4.14 -10.03 -12.06
C ASP A 82 5.36 -9.13 -12.29
N CYS A 83 5.21 -7.80 -12.17
CA CYS A 83 6.32 -6.87 -12.26
C CYS A 83 7.36 -7.12 -11.15
N VAL A 84 6.92 -7.19 -9.89
CA VAL A 84 7.83 -7.33 -8.74
C VAL A 84 8.47 -8.71 -8.61
N LYS A 85 7.87 -9.76 -9.20
CA LYS A 85 8.44 -11.13 -9.21
C LYS A 85 9.77 -11.24 -9.96
N HIS A 86 10.13 -10.28 -10.80
CA HIS A 86 11.42 -10.23 -11.49
C HIS A 86 12.59 -9.83 -10.56
N SER A 87 12.31 -9.63 -9.27
CA SER A 87 13.30 -9.45 -8.22
C SER A 87 14.13 -10.71 -7.98
N GLU A 88 15.43 -10.68 -8.28
CA GLU A 88 16.33 -11.83 -8.12
C GLU A 88 16.95 -11.92 -6.72
N GLY A 89 17.14 -10.78 -6.04
CA GLY A 89 17.76 -10.67 -4.72
C GLY A 89 16.79 -10.29 -3.59
N CYS A 90 15.57 -9.84 -3.91
CA CYS A 90 14.62 -9.29 -2.95
C CYS A 90 13.23 -9.96 -2.99
N MET A 91 13.22 -11.27 -3.18
CA MET A 91 12.01 -12.07 -3.35
C MET A 91 11.01 -11.94 -2.18
N SER A 92 11.48 -11.84 -0.93
CA SER A 92 10.60 -11.68 0.24
C SER A 92 9.89 -10.32 0.24
N VAL A 93 10.57 -9.26 -0.19
CA VAL A 93 9.99 -7.92 -0.37
C VAL A 93 9.01 -7.93 -1.54
N ALA A 94 9.36 -8.55 -2.67
CA ALA A 94 8.45 -8.71 -3.81
C ALA A 94 7.15 -9.43 -3.42
N PHE A 95 7.26 -10.53 -2.66
CA PHE A 95 6.10 -11.26 -2.17
C PHE A 95 5.23 -10.41 -1.24
N ALA A 96 5.86 -9.69 -0.29
CA ALA A 96 5.15 -8.82 0.63
C ALA A 96 4.43 -7.68 -0.11
N MET A 97 5.11 -6.97 -1.00
CA MET A 97 4.51 -5.91 -1.81
C MET A 97 3.30 -6.40 -2.62
N CYS A 98 3.40 -7.57 -3.27
CA CYS A 98 2.29 -8.17 -4.00
C CYS A 98 1.09 -8.47 -3.08
N LYS A 99 1.34 -8.98 -1.87
CA LYS A 99 0.29 -9.23 -0.88
C LYS A 99 -0.36 -7.94 -0.41
N ASP A 100 0.45 -6.90 -0.16
CA ASP A 100 -0.01 -5.63 0.38
C ASP A 100 -1.01 -4.95 -0.55
N VAL A 101 -0.73 -4.89 -1.87
CA VAL A 101 -1.67 -4.28 -2.82
C VAL A 101 -2.99 -5.05 -2.92
N LYS A 102 -2.96 -6.38 -2.81
CA LYS A 102 -4.18 -7.22 -2.83
C LYS A 102 -5.03 -7.06 -1.57
N VAL A 103 -4.40 -6.89 -0.41
CA VAL A 103 -5.11 -6.80 0.89
C VAL A 103 -5.58 -5.36 1.17
N PHE A 104 -4.76 -4.36 0.87
CA PHE A 104 -5.00 -2.96 1.27
C PHE A 104 -5.27 -2.01 0.10
N GLY A 105 -5.14 -2.47 -1.16
CA GLY A 105 -5.21 -1.62 -2.35
C GLY A 105 -6.58 -1.04 -2.66
N TYR A 106 -7.67 -1.59 -2.12
CA TYR A 106 -9.04 -1.19 -2.48
C TYR A 106 -9.33 0.29 -2.26
N ASP A 107 -8.93 0.85 -1.11
CA ASP A 107 -9.16 2.25 -0.82
C ASP A 107 -8.28 3.17 -1.67
N ALA A 108 -7.05 2.75 -1.97
CA ALA A 108 -6.17 3.48 -2.88
C ALA A 108 -6.74 3.51 -4.31
N TYR A 109 -7.23 2.37 -4.81
CA TYR A 109 -7.87 2.26 -6.12
C TYR A 109 -9.09 3.19 -6.25
N LYS A 110 -10.00 3.18 -5.27
CA LYS A 110 -11.16 4.08 -5.26
C LYS A 110 -10.76 5.56 -5.25
N ARG A 111 -9.73 5.92 -4.49
CA ARG A 111 -9.25 7.32 -4.44
C ARG A 111 -8.69 7.76 -5.79
N ALA A 112 -7.93 6.90 -6.46
CA ALA A 112 -7.40 7.18 -7.79
C ALA A 112 -8.52 7.48 -8.81
N GLY A 113 -9.62 6.73 -8.75
CA GLY A 113 -10.79 6.97 -9.61
C GLY A 113 -11.45 8.32 -9.39
N LYS A 114 -11.61 8.75 -8.14
CA LYS A 114 -12.15 10.08 -7.82
C LYS A 114 -11.29 11.20 -8.40
N VAL A 115 -9.97 11.05 -8.38
CA VAL A 115 -9.04 12.01 -8.98
C VAL A 115 -9.21 12.06 -10.50
N LYS A 116 -9.38 10.91 -11.16
CA LYS A 116 -9.68 10.85 -12.60
C LYS A 116 -11.02 11.49 -12.96
N ASP A 117 -12.04 11.34 -12.11
CA ASP A 117 -13.33 12.00 -12.34
C ASP A 117 -13.26 13.51 -12.12
N LEU A 118 -12.47 13.97 -11.14
CA LEU A 118 -12.20 15.38 -10.93
C LEU A 118 -11.43 15.99 -12.10
N SER A 119 -10.41 15.31 -12.62
CA SER A 119 -9.65 15.82 -13.76
C SER A 119 -10.53 15.95 -15.01
N LYS A 120 -11.44 15.00 -15.25
CA LYS A 120 -12.43 15.09 -16.34
C LYS A 120 -13.45 16.21 -16.19
N LYS A 121 -13.73 16.69 -14.97
CA LYS A 121 -14.67 17.80 -14.73
C LYS A 121 -14.03 19.18 -14.88
N LEU A 122 -12.70 19.23 -14.92
CA LEU A 122 -11.92 20.47 -15.02
C LEU A 122 -11.53 20.81 -16.47
N PHE A 123 -11.92 19.98 -17.44
CA PHE A 123 -11.77 20.16 -18.88
C PHE A 123 -13.11 19.88 -19.58
#